data_AF-A0A2D5YUT6-F1
#
_entry.id   AF-A0A2D5YUT6-F1
#
_cell.length_a   1.000
_cell.length_b   1.000
_cell.length_c   1.000
_cell.angle_alpha   90.00
_cell.angle_beta   90.00
_cell.angle_gamma   90.00
#
_symmetry.space_group_name_H-M   'P 1'
#
loop_
_entity.id
_entity.type
_entity.pdbx_description
1 polymer ?
#
loop_
_entity_poly.entity_id
_entity_poly.type
_entity_poly.pdbx_seq_one_letter_code
_entity_poly.pdbx_strand_id
1 'polypeptide(L)'
;MATNADKEHGPPKNPIGHAARTPYRLVMLGIFCGALAAAGGSVLTGRSIDLTAWPRELITALIALTVILGVLAVTMFSVGVVWWGAQLALRARESERSPAGSTVEELLRSVNDRMLISDQAKRIAYRQRDRDALRDAIVQDIRNEEYEAALALVVEMAETFGYREEAEQYHRQIDDAQAQRRQELINNAIARIDEICATHDWDRATHEANRVSRTYPDVANVANLHDRIAEARAAHKTELERAFLAAAENEDVDRALSLMKEMDRYLTPAEAEPYRETARGVIGQKRENLGVQFKLAVSDRDWIAAMNVGQQIISDFPNTKMAQEVRGMLDQLRERAAEQRSANR
;
A
#
# COMPACT_ATOMS: atom_id res chain seq x y z
N MET A 1 -47.95 13.90 -74.50
CA MET A 1 -47.66 15.34 -74.38
C MET A 1 -48.27 15.79 -73.06
N ALA A 2 -47.57 16.24 -72.02
CA ALA A 2 -46.22 16.78 -71.90
C ALA A 2 -45.58 16.32 -70.57
N THR A 3 -44.26 16.23 -70.62
CA THR A 3 -43.32 15.85 -69.56
C THR A 3 -42.92 17.07 -68.71
N ASN A 4 -42.82 16.93 -67.39
CA ASN A 4 -42.11 17.88 -66.52
C ASN A 4 -41.63 17.10 -65.27
N ALA A 5 -40.46 16.45 -65.31
CA ALA A 5 -39.13 17.01 -65.04
C ALA A 5 -38.96 17.42 -63.56
N ASP A 6 -38.79 16.38 -62.75
CA ASP A 6 -38.33 16.42 -61.36
C ASP A 6 -36.84 16.80 -61.34
N LYS A 7 -36.48 17.87 -60.61
CA LYS A 7 -35.09 18.31 -60.40
C LYS A 7 -34.81 18.33 -58.90
N GLU A 8 -34.33 17.20 -58.40
CA GLU A 8 -33.70 17.07 -57.08
C GLU A 8 -32.51 18.04 -56.96
N HIS A 9 -32.56 18.93 -55.97
CA HIS A 9 -31.43 19.72 -55.51
C HIS A 9 -30.66 18.90 -54.45
N GLY A 10 -29.54 18.30 -54.85
CA GLY A 10 -28.56 17.75 -53.92
C GLY A 10 -27.76 18.86 -53.21
N PRO A 11 -27.39 18.70 -51.92
CA PRO A 11 -26.63 19.71 -51.19
C PRO A 11 -25.19 19.87 -51.72
N PRO A 12 -24.59 21.07 -51.60
CA PRO A 12 -23.25 21.34 -52.11
C PRO A 12 -22.19 20.54 -51.34
N LYS A 13 -21.44 19.71 -52.06
CA LYS A 13 -20.21 19.09 -51.54
C LYS A 13 -19.16 20.18 -51.35
N ASN A 14 -18.82 20.46 -50.09
CA ASN A 14 -17.83 21.45 -49.71
C ASN A 14 -16.42 20.83 -49.74
N PRO A 15 -15.50 21.21 -50.66
CA PRO A 15 -14.20 20.54 -50.81
C PRO A 15 -13.09 21.23 -50.00
N ILE A 16 -13.35 21.54 -48.72
CA ILE A 16 -12.36 22.16 -47.83
C ILE A 16 -12.41 21.46 -46.47
N GLY A 17 -11.75 20.31 -46.34
CA GLY A 17 -11.78 19.55 -45.08
C GLY A 17 -10.58 18.66 -44.77
N HIS A 18 -9.65 18.42 -45.71
CA HIS A 18 -8.59 17.42 -45.51
C HIS A 18 -7.20 17.99 -45.17
N ALA A 19 -6.96 19.29 -45.27
CA ALA A 19 -5.62 19.86 -45.06
C ALA A 19 -5.31 20.32 -43.62
N ALA A 20 -6.31 20.41 -42.72
CA ALA A 20 -6.12 21.01 -41.39
C ALA A 20 -6.02 20.00 -40.22
N ARG A 21 -6.17 18.68 -40.46
CA ARG A 21 -6.21 17.65 -39.40
C ARG A 21 -4.89 16.90 -39.17
N THR A 22 -3.87 17.15 -39.97
CA THR A 22 -2.56 16.50 -39.87
C THR A 22 -1.74 16.85 -38.62
N PRO A 23 -1.76 18.07 -38.05
CA PRO A 23 -0.84 18.37 -36.95
C PRO A 23 -1.28 17.85 -35.57
N TYR A 24 -2.60 17.78 -35.32
CA TYR A 24 -3.12 17.22 -34.06
C TYR A 24 -2.83 15.72 -33.91
N ARG A 25 -2.76 14.98 -35.02
CA ARG A 25 -2.43 13.54 -35.00
C ARG A 25 -0.98 13.28 -34.60
N LEU A 26 -0.05 14.16 -34.97
CA LEU A 26 1.36 14.04 -34.61
C LEU A 26 1.59 14.39 -33.12
N VAL A 27 0.91 15.41 -32.61
CA VAL A 27 0.98 15.79 -31.19
C VAL A 27 0.36 14.70 -30.30
N MET A 28 -0.80 14.16 -30.67
CA MET A 28 -1.44 13.06 -29.94
C MET A 28 -0.60 11.78 -29.96
N LEU A 29 0.07 11.45 -31.08
CA LEU A 29 0.97 10.30 -31.15
C LEU A 29 2.19 10.47 -30.22
N GLY A 30 2.75 11.68 -30.14
CA GLY A 30 3.86 12.00 -29.23
C GLY A 30 3.48 11.86 -27.75
N ILE A 31 2.30 12.37 -27.35
CA ILE A 31 1.78 12.23 -25.98
C ILE A 31 1.52 10.75 -25.65
N PHE A 32 0.96 9.99 -26.60
CA PHE A 32 0.68 8.57 -26.41
C PHE A 32 1.96 7.74 -26.25
N CYS A 33 3.00 8.00 -27.05
CA CYS A 33 4.31 7.35 -26.89
C CYS A 33 4.99 7.73 -25.57
N GLY A 34 4.89 8.98 -25.12
CA GLY A 34 5.40 9.42 -23.82
C GLY A 34 4.70 8.72 -22.64
N ALA A 35 3.37 8.59 -22.70
CA ALA A 35 2.59 7.88 -21.68
C ALA A 35 2.92 6.39 -21.62
N LEU A 36 3.16 5.74 -22.76
CA LEU A 36 3.61 4.34 -22.83
C LEU A 36 5.00 4.14 -22.20
N ALA A 37 5.93 5.08 -22.40
CA ALA A 37 7.26 5.04 -21.79
C ALA A 37 7.20 5.23 -20.27
N ALA A 38 6.36 6.16 -19.79
CA ALA A 38 6.16 6.39 -18.36
C ALA A 38 5.50 5.18 -17.67
N ALA A 39 4.48 4.59 -18.30
CA ALA A 39 3.82 3.39 -17.79
C ALA A 39 4.77 2.19 -17.72
N GLY A 40 5.64 2.01 -18.72
CA GLY A 40 6.68 0.98 -18.71
C GLY A 40 7.69 1.15 -17.57
N GLY A 41 8.08 2.38 -17.26
CA GLY A 41 8.98 2.70 -16.15
C GLY A 41 8.36 2.44 -14.77
N SER A 42 7.09 2.79 -14.57
CA SER A 42 6.41 2.61 -13.29
C SER A 42 6.15 1.13 -12.93
N VAL A 43 5.95 0.27 -13.92
CA VAL A 43 5.79 -1.18 -13.72
C VAL A 43 7.09 -1.83 -13.21
N LEU A 44 8.25 -1.27 -13.57
CA LEU A 44 9.56 -1.73 -13.10
C LEU A 44 9.88 -1.30 -11.65
N THR A 45 9.26 -0.25 -11.13
CA THR A 45 9.50 0.24 -9.76
C THR A 45 8.49 -0.26 -8.72
N GLY A 46 7.29 -0.69 -9.13
CA GLY A 46 6.18 -0.97 -8.21
C GLY A 46 5.93 -2.44 -7.86
N ARG A 47 6.46 -3.40 -8.62
CA ARG A 47 6.40 -4.83 -8.30
C ARG A 47 7.81 -5.33 -8.04
N SER A 48 8.02 -6.00 -6.91
CA SER A 48 9.23 -6.75 -6.58
C SER A 48 9.36 -7.96 -7.51
N ILE A 49 9.61 -7.70 -8.79
CA ILE A 49 10.00 -8.71 -9.77
C ILE A 49 11.43 -9.08 -9.41
N ASP A 50 11.64 -10.36 -9.11
CA ASP A 50 12.95 -10.91 -8.74
C ASP A 50 13.89 -10.84 -9.98
N LEU A 51 14.53 -9.68 -10.17
CA LEU A 51 15.41 -9.37 -11.30
C LEU A 51 16.68 -10.24 -11.37
N THR A 52 16.89 -11.08 -10.35
CA THR A 52 18.01 -12.02 -10.24
C THR A 52 17.89 -13.21 -11.20
N ALA A 53 16.69 -13.53 -11.69
CA ALA A 53 16.43 -14.67 -12.57
C ALA A 53 16.67 -14.39 -14.07
N TRP A 54 16.89 -13.14 -14.47
CA TRP A 54 17.01 -12.77 -15.89
C TRP A 54 18.47 -12.67 -16.33
N PRO A 55 18.82 -13.11 -17.55
CA PRO A 55 20.17 -12.95 -18.07
C PRO A 55 20.47 -11.44 -18.21
N ARG A 56 21.67 -11.03 -17.77
CA ARG A 56 22.09 -9.61 -17.71
C ARG A 56 21.97 -8.88 -19.06
N GLU A 57 22.10 -9.60 -20.17
CA GLU A 57 21.96 -9.08 -21.54
C GLU A 57 20.54 -8.60 -21.87
N LEU A 58 19.50 -9.19 -21.27
CA LEU A 58 18.12 -8.74 -21.51
C LEU A 58 17.81 -7.45 -20.75
N ILE A 59 18.39 -7.27 -19.55
CA ILE A 59 18.17 -6.09 -18.72
C ILE A 59 18.79 -4.86 -19.40
N THR A 60 20.01 -4.99 -19.91
CA THR A 60 20.70 -3.89 -20.61
C THR A 60 19.99 -3.52 -21.91
N ALA A 61 19.49 -4.49 -22.67
CA ALA A 61 18.71 -4.23 -23.88
C ALA A 61 17.40 -3.48 -23.60
N LEU A 62 16.70 -3.82 -22.51
CA LEU A 62 15.43 -3.18 -22.14
C LEU A 62 15.63 -1.73 -21.69
N ILE A 63 16.70 -1.46 -20.94
CA ILE A 63 17.09 -0.10 -20.52
C ILE A 63 17.52 0.74 -21.74
N ALA A 64 18.29 0.17 -22.67
CA ALA A 64 18.67 0.87 -23.88
C ALA A 64 17.45 1.26 -24.73
N LEU A 65 16.47 0.36 -24.85
CA LEU A 65 15.25 0.61 -25.60
C LEU A 65 14.39 1.74 -25.00
N THR A 66 14.24 1.78 -23.67
CA THR A 66 13.47 2.83 -22.99
C THR A 66 14.14 4.21 -23.15
N VAL A 67 15.46 4.28 -23.10
CA VAL A 67 16.21 5.53 -23.31
C VAL A 67 16.02 6.04 -24.76
N ILE A 68 16.11 5.16 -25.76
CA ILE A 68 15.93 5.53 -27.17
C ILE A 68 14.52 6.09 -27.41
N LEU A 69 13.49 5.43 -26.87
CA LEU A 69 12.10 5.89 -26.96
C LEU A 69 11.88 7.26 -26.28
N GLY A 70 12.52 7.48 -25.13
CA GLY A 70 12.46 8.77 -24.43
C GLY A 70 13.03 9.92 -25.25
N VAL A 71 14.20 9.72 -25.89
CA VAL A 71 14.83 10.73 -26.76
C VAL A 71 13.95 11.06 -27.98
N LEU A 72 13.31 10.04 -28.56
CA LEU A 72 12.45 10.20 -29.73
C LEU A 72 11.18 11.01 -29.40
N ALA A 73 10.59 10.82 -28.21
CA ALA A 73 9.45 11.60 -27.75
C ALA A 73 9.79 13.09 -27.55
N VAL A 74 10.94 13.39 -26.93
CA VAL A 74 11.39 14.78 -26.68
C VAL A 74 11.68 15.52 -27.98
N THR A 75 12.29 14.85 -28.96
CA THR A 75 12.59 15.45 -30.27
C THR A 75 11.31 15.72 -31.09
N MET A 76 10.30 14.84 -31.05
CA MET A 76 9.02 15.12 -31.69
C MET A 76 8.26 16.27 -31.02
N PHE A 77 8.29 16.36 -29.69
CA PHE A 77 7.61 17.43 -28.95
C PHE A 77 8.20 18.82 -29.27
N SER A 78 9.53 18.91 -29.32
CA SER A 78 10.24 20.17 -29.62
C SER A 78 9.95 20.66 -31.05
N VAL A 79 9.85 19.77 -32.05
CA VAL A 79 9.44 20.15 -33.41
C VAL A 79 7.98 20.64 -33.45
N GLY A 80 7.09 20.01 -32.69
CA GLY A 80 5.67 20.40 -32.61
C GLY A 80 5.47 21.82 -32.05
N VAL A 81 6.22 22.19 -31.00
CA VAL A 81 6.14 23.53 -30.38
C VAL A 81 6.63 24.62 -31.33
N VAL A 82 7.75 24.38 -32.04
CA VAL A 82 8.30 25.35 -33.02
C VAL A 82 7.34 25.56 -34.19
N TRP A 83 6.73 24.48 -34.69
CA TRP A 83 5.79 24.56 -35.81
C TRP A 83 4.48 25.28 -35.40
N TRP A 84 3.98 25.05 -34.18
CA TRP A 84 2.81 25.75 -33.66
C TRP A 84 3.05 27.25 -33.43
N GLY A 85 4.22 27.62 -32.89
CA GLY A 85 4.63 29.02 -32.72
C GLY A 85 4.76 29.78 -34.04
N ALA A 86 5.32 29.14 -35.07
CA ALA A 86 5.42 29.73 -36.41
C ALA A 86 4.03 29.99 -37.04
N GLN A 87 3.07 29.09 -36.81
CA GLN A 87 1.72 29.22 -37.34
C GLN A 87 0.88 30.29 -36.61
N LEU A 88 1.14 30.53 -35.33
CA LEU A 88 0.51 31.62 -34.56
C LEU A 88 1.05 32.99 -34.98
N ALA A 89 2.36 33.10 -35.23
CA ALA A 89 2.99 34.33 -35.71
C ALA A 89 2.50 34.78 -37.10
N LEU A 90 2.14 33.83 -37.96
CA LEU A 90 1.54 34.13 -39.28
C LEU A 90 0.10 34.64 -39.17
N ARG A 91 -0.66 34.22 -38.14
CA ARG A 91 -2.03 34.71 -37.90
C ARG A 91 -2.10 36.08 -37.22
N ALA A 92 -1.06 36.45 -36.47
CA ALA A 92 -1.01 37.75 -35.79
C ALA A 92 -0.80 38.95 -36.73
N ARG A 93 -0.37 38.72 -37.99
CA ARG A 93 -0.12 39.80 -38.97
C ARG A 93 -1.36 40.29 -39.73
N GLU A 94 -2.54 39.70 -39.51
CA GLU A 94 -3.76 40.00 -40.28
C GLU A 94 -4.78 40.88 -39.53
N SER A 95 -4.45 41.34 -38.30
CA SER A 95 -5.39 42.00 -37.38
C SER A 95 -5.23 43.53 -37.25
N GLU A 96 -4.54 44.21 -38.16
CA GLU A 96 -4.41 45.68 -38.12
C GLU A 96 -4.96 46.33 -39.39
N ARG A 97 -6.26 46.68 -39.36
CA ARG A 97 -6.84 47.90 -39.96
C ARG A 97 -8.37 47.93 -39.84
N SER A 98 -8.89 48.75 -38.91
CA SER A 98 -9.86 49.82 -39.25
C SER A 98 -10.28 50.63 -38.02
N PRO A 99 -10.43 51.97 -38.14
CA PRO A 99 -10.78 52.88 -37.05
C PRO A 99 -12.24 53.41 -37.12
N ALA A 100 -12.57 54.20 -36.07
CA ALA A 100 -13.71 55.10 -35.87
C ALA A 100 -15.01 54.44 -35.36
N GLY A 101 -15.57 54.76 -34.19
CA GLY A 101 -15.44 55.95 -33.35
C GLY A 101 -16.62 56.90 -33.59
N SER A 102 -17.81 56.53 -33.10
CA SER A 102 -18.95 57.43 -32.74
C SER A 102 -20.29 56.71 -32.49
N THR A 103 -20.36 55.38 -32.54
CA THR A 103 -21.56 54.59 -32.19
C THR A 103 -21.42 53.78 -30.89
N VAL A 104 -20.40 54.07 -30.09
CA VAL A 104 -20.01 53.22 -28.94
C VAL A 104 -21.05 53.23 -27.83
N GLU A 105 -21.74 54.33 -27.54
CA GLU A 105 -22.68 54.39 -26.41
C GLU A 105 -24.03 53.70 -26.70
N GLU A 106 -24.52 53.78 -27.93
CA GLU A 106 -25.78 53.17 -28.37
C GLU A 106 -25.60 51.69 -28.77
N LEU A 107 -24.42 51.34 -29.32
CA LEU A 107 -23.98 49.95 -29.42
C LEU A 107 -23.67 49.37 -28.05
N LEU A 108 -23.11 50.09 -27.07
CA LEU A 108 -22.90 49.53 -25.73
C LEU A 108 -24.20 49.24 -25.02
N ARG A 109 -25.25 50.08 -25.15
CA ARG A 109 -26.58 49.75 -24.60
C ARG A 109 -27.23 48.57 -25.32
N SER A 110 -27.20 48.53 -26.65
CA SER A 110 -27.79 47.40 -27.40
C SER A 110 -26.95 46.12 -27.33
N VAL A 111 -25.64 46.21 -27.14
CA VAL A 111 -24.74 45.08 -26.83
C VAL A 111 -24.91 44.65 -25.38
N ASN A 112 -25.18 45.55 -24.43
CA ASN A 112 -25.49 45.22 -23.05
C ASN A 112 -26.86 44.54 -22.92
N ASP A 113 -27.91 45.04 -23.58
CA ASP A 113 -29.22 44.37 -23.62
C ASP A 113 -29.16 43.05 -24.42
N ARG A 114 -28.40 43.00 -25.52
CA ARG A 114 -28.13 41.74 -26.23
C ARG A 114 -27.21 40.81 -25.45
N MET A 115 -26.32 41.30 -24.58
CA MET A 115 -25.50 40.48 -23.67
C MET A 115 -26.35 39.90 -22.56
N LEU A 116 -27.24 40.69 -21.96
CA LEU A 116 -28.15 40.23 -20.92
C LEU A 116 -29.14 39.18 -21.45
N ILE A 117 -29.73 39.43 -22.64
CA ILE A 117 -30.59 38.44 -23.31
C ILE A 117 -29.77 37.24 -23.80
N SER A 118 -28.54 37.46 -24.30
CA SER A 118 -27.63 36.38 -24.70
C SER A 118 -27.24 35.50 -23.53
N ASP A 119 -26.96 36.05 -22.35
CA ASP A 119 -26.50 35.26 -21.22
C ASP A 119 -27.65 34.45 -20.59
N GLN A 120 -28.86 35.02 -20.56
CA GLN A 120 -30.05 34.25 -20.18
C GLN A 120 -30.38 33.17 -21.24
N ALA A 121 -30.27 33.49 -22.53
CA ALA A 121 -30.47 32.52 -23.61
C ALA A 121 -29.38 31.43 -23.64
N LYS A 122 -28.11 31.76 -23.37
CA LYS A 122 -27.00 30.80 -23.21
C LYS A 122 -27.22 29.91 -22.01
N ARG A 123 -27.61 30.45 -20.85
CA ARG A 123 -27.95 29.64 -19.67
C ARG A 123 -29.11 28.68 -19.92
N ILE A 124 -30.05 29.02 -20.80
CA ILE A 124 -31.13 28.11 -21.20
C ILE A 124 -30.62 27.09 -22.23
N ALA A 125 -29.87 27.52 -23.25
CA ALA A 125 -29.38 26.67 -24.33
C ALA A 125 -28.31 25.65 -23.86
N TYR A 126 -27.45 26.04 -22.92
CA TYR A 126 -26.39 25.19 -22.37
C TYR A 126 -26.73 24.55 -21.03
N ARG A 127 -27.92 24.81 -20.47
CA ARG A 127 -28.35 24.29 -19.16
C ARG A 127 -28.09 22.80 -18.98
N GLN A 128 -28.43 22.03 -20.01
CA GLN A 128 -28.30 20.58 -19.99
C GLN A 128 -26.82 20.15 -19.95
N ARG A 129 -25.97 20.82 -20.75
CA ARG A 129 -24.54 20.54 -20.82
C ARG A 129 -23.82 20.94 -19.53
N ASP A 130 -24.18 22.10 -18.96
CA ASP A 130 -23.61 22.57 -17.70
C ASP A 130 -24.00 21.64 -16.55
N ARG A 131 -25.26 21.16 -16.54
CA ARG A 131 -25.70 20.13 -15.57
C ARG A 131 -24.93 18.83 -15.73
N ASP A 132 -24.78 18.33 -16.95
CA ASP A 132 -24.06 17.08 -17.19
C ASP A 132 -22.58 17.23 -16.81
N ALA A 133 -21.97 18.39 -17.06
CA ALA A 133 -20.61 18.70 -16.61
C ALA A 133 -20.49 18.72 -15.07
N LEU A 134 -21.46 19.31 -14.36
CA LEU A 134 -21.50 19.30 -12.89
C LEU A 134 -21.67 17.87 -12.34
N ARG A 135 -22.55 17.05 -12.94
CA ARG A 135 -22.72 15.64 -12.55
C ARG A 135 -21.43 14.86 -12.70
N ASP A 136 -20.78 15.00 -13.86
CA ASP A 136 -19.53 14.31 -14.16
C ASP A 136 -18.43 14.74 -13.18
N ALA A 137 -18.35 16.03 -12.87
CA ALA A 137 -17.41 16.57 -11.88
C ALA A 137 -17.68 16.01 -10.46
N ILE A 138 -18.92 16.06 -9.98
CA ILE A 138 -19.30 15.50 -8.66
C ILE A 138 -18.94 14.02 -8.57
N VAL A 139 -19.30 13.23 -9.59
CA VAL A 139 -19.01 11.79 -9.60
C VAL A 139 -17.50 11.54 -9.64
N GLN A 140 -16.74 12.36 -10.36
CA GLN A 140 -15.29 12.25 -10.40
C GLN A 140 -14.67 12.58 -9.04
N ASP A 141 -15.13 13.63 -8.37
CA ASP A 141 -14.64 14.03 -7.05
C ASP A 141 -14.96 12.97 -5.98
N ILE A 142 -16.15 12.37 -6.03
CA ILE A 142 -16.52 11.23 -5.18
C ILE A 142 -15.55 10.05 -5.40
N ARG A 143 -15.25 9.72 -6.66
CA ARG A 143 -14.31 8.63 -7.00
C ARG A 143 -12.88 8.91 -6.57
N ASN A 144 -12.49 10.18 -6.55
CA ASN A 144 -11.17 10.63 -6.11
C ASN A 144 -11.07 10.76 -4.58
N GLU A 145 -12.14 10.46 -3.83
CA GLU A 145 -12.25 10.69 -2.38
C GLU A 145 -12.16 12.19 -1.99
N GLU A 146 -12.40 13.11 -2.94
CA GLU A 146 -12.41 14.57 -2.74
C GLU A 146 -13.79 15.07 -2.32
N TYR A 147 -14.28 14.55 -1.19
CA TYR A 147 -15.67 14.74 -0.77
C TYR A 147 -16.07 16.20 -0.48
N GLU A 148 -15.14 17.03 0.02
CA GLU A 148 -15.41 18.45 0.26
C GLU A 148 -15.63 19.23 -1.03
N ALA A 149 -14.86 18.92 -2.08
CA ALA A 149 -15.03 19.50 -3.41
C ALA A 149 -16.36 19.06 -4.03
N ALA A 150 -16.66 17.76 -3.93
CA ALA A 150 -17.95 17.22 -4.36
C ALA A 150 -19.14 17.90 -3.65
N LEU A 151 -19.05 18.14 -2.34
CA LEU A 151 -20.09 18.84 -1.57
C LEU A 151 -20.27 20.29 -2.02
N ALA A 152 -19.18 21.00 -2.32
CA ALA A 152 -19.26 22.37 -2.84
C ALA A 152 -20.00 22.42 -4.19
N LEU A 153 -19.72 21.48 -5.09
CA LEU A 153 -20.43 21.36 -6.38
C LEU A 153 -21.91 20.95 -6.21
N VAL A 154 -22.22 20.11 -5.21
CA VAL A 154 -23.61 19.75 -4.87
C VAL A 154 -24.39 20.96 -4.36
N VAL A 155 -23.77 21.84 -3.55
CA VAL A 155 -24.39 23.10 -3.11
C VAL A 155 -24.68 24.01 -4.31
N GLU A 156 -23.72 24.17 -5.23
CA GLU A 156 -23.92 24.94 -6.47
C GLU A 156 -25.05 24.35 -7.33
N MET A 157 -25.13 23.03 -7.43
CA MET A 157 -26.23 22.34 -8.12
C MET A 157 -27.58 22.61 -7.44
N ALA A 158 -27.64 22.62 -6.11
CA ALA A 158 -28.87 22.87 -5.34
C ALA A 158 -29.40 24.30 -5.49
N GLU A 159 -28.52 25.29 -5.65
CA GLU A 159 -28.89 26.69 -5.91
C GLU A 159 -29.49 26.88 -7.30
N THR A 160 -29.19 25.98 -8.24
CA THR A 160 -29.74 26.04 -9.60
C THR A 160 -31.18 25.52 -9.63
N PHE A 161 -32.11 26.38 -10.06
CA PHE A 161 -33.55 26.09 -10.05
C PHE A 161 -33.91 24.78 -10.77
N GLY A 162 -34.54 23.86 -10.03
CA GLY A 162 -35.04 22.58 -10.55
C GLY A 162 -34.15 21.36 -10.31
N TYR A 163 -32.99 21.50 -9.66
CA TYR A 163 -32.05 20.39 -9.42
C TYR A 163 -31.85 20.00 -7.95
N ARG A 164 -32.67 20.55 -7.06
CA ARG A 164 -32.56 20.32 -5.62
C ARG A 164 -32.65 18.84 -5.23
N GLU A 165 -33.60 18.10 -5.81
CA GLU A 165 -33.77 16.67 -5.51
C GLU A 165 -32.54 15.85 -5.90
N GLU A 166 -31.93 16.18 -7.03
CA GLU A 166 -30.72 15.52 -7.51
C GLU A 166 -29.51 15.86 -6.64
N ALA A 167 -29.36 17.13 -6.24
CA ALA A 167 -28.33 17.55 -5.30
C ALA A 167 -28.47 16.81 -3.95
N GLU A 168 -29.69 16.65 -3.44
CA GLU A 168 -29.98 15.87 -2.23
C GLU A 168 -29.66 14.37 -2.40
N GLN A 169 -29.76 13.81 -3.62
CA GLN A 169 -29.30 12.44 -3.90
C GLN A 169 -27.78 12.35 -3.86
N TYR A 170 -27.05 13.29 -4.48
CA TYR A 170 -25.60 13.30 -4.43
C TYR A 170 -25.05 13.55 -3.03
N HIS A 171 -25.71 14.39 -2.22
CA HIS A 171 -25.33 14.57 -0.82
C HIS A 171 -25.37 13.25 -0.05
N ARG A 172 -26.46 12.48 -0.18
CA ARG A 172 -26.57 11.15 0.46
C ARG A 172 -25.50 10.18 -0.04
N GLN A 173 -25.22 10.19 -1.36
CA GLN A 173 -24.16 9.36 -1.92
C GLN A 173 -22.77 9.72 -1.36
N ILE A 174 -22.49 11.01 -1.16
CA ILE A 174 -21.24 11.47 -0.55
C ILE A 174 -21.15 11.03 0.90
N ASP A 175 -22.22 11.20 1.68
CA ASP A 175 -22.27 10.78 3.09
C ASP A 175 -22.05 9.27 3.22
N ASP A 176 -22.72 8.47 2.38
CA ASP A 176 -22.57 7.02 2.32
C ASP A 176 -21.12 6.63 1.94
N ALA A 177 -20.54 7.29 0.94
CA ALA A 177 -19.16 7.04 0.51
C ALA A 177 -18.15 7.40 1.62
N GLN A 178 -18.32 8.54 2.29
CA GLN A 178 -17.50 8.94 3.43
C GLN A 178 -17.60 7.94 4.59
N ALA A 179 -18.82 7.47 4.89
CA ALA A 179 -19.05 6.50 5.95
C ALA A 179 -18.38 5.15 5.63
N GLN A 180 -18.52 4.67 4.39
CA GLN A 180 -17.85 3.46 3.91
C GLN A 180 -16.33 3.60 4.01
N ARG A 181 -15.77 4.73 3.52
CA ARG A 181 -14.33 4.98 3.59
C ARG A 181 -13.80 5.02 5.01
N ARG A 182 -14.51 5.69 5.92
CA ARG A 182 -14.16 5.71 7.34
C ARG A 182 -14.18 4.30 7.93
N GLN A 183 -15.20 3.50 7.60
CA GLN A 183 -15.30 2.13 8.07
C GLN A 183 -14.16 1.24 7.56
N GLU A 184 -13.76 1.39 6.29
CA GLU A 184 -12.60 0.69 5.73
C GLU A 184 -11.30 1.03 6.48
N LEU A 185 -11.05 2.32 6.75
CA LEU A 185 -9.87 2.75 7.49
C LEU A 185 -9.84 2.17 8.91
N ILE A 186 -10.99 2.14 9.58
CA ILE A 186 -11.14 1.51 10.90
C ILE A 186 -10.86 0.00 10.80
N ASN A 187 -11.48 -0.70 9.84
CA ASN A 187 -11.28 -2.14 9.66
C ASN A 187 -9.81 -2.48 9.36
N ASN A 188 -9.14 -1.69 8.53
CA ASN A 188 -7.72 -1.85 8.23
C ASN A 188 -6.84 -1.63 9.46
N ALA A 189 -7.18 -0.63 10.29
CA ALA A 189 -6.47 -0.39 11.55
C ALA A 189 -6.65 -1.55 12.54
N ILE A 190 -7.86 -2.10 12.64
CA ILE A 190 -8.16 -3.27 13.48
C ILE A 190 -7.38 -4.49 12.98
N ALA A 191 -7.43 -4.78 11.67
CA ALA A 191 -6.71 -5.91 11.08
C ALA A 191 -5.20 -5.82 11.33
N ARG A 192 -4.63 -4.62 11.28
CA ARG A 192 -3.22 -4.39 11.61
C ARG A 192 -2.91 -4.66 13.08
N ILE A 193 -3.79 -4.28 14.01
CA ILE A 193 -3.63 -4.61 15.43
C ILE A 193 -3.68 -6.13 15.62
N ASP A 194 -4.62 -6.81 14.97
CA ASP A 194 -4.75 -8.26 15.02
C ASP A 194 -3.49 -8.97 14.49
N GLU A 195 -2.88 -8.46 13.42
CA GLU A 195 -1.59 -8.94 12.90
C GLU A 195 -0.46 -8.77 13.94
N ILE A 196 -0.39 -7.61 14.62
CA ILE A 196 0.62 -7.38 15.66
C ILE A 196 0.39 -8.33 16.85
N CYS A 197 -0.86 -8.55 17.25
CA CYS A 197 -1.22 -9.53 18.28
C CYS A 197 -0.78 -10.95 17.91
N ALA A 198 -0.92 -11.34 16.64
CA ALA A 198 -0.46 -12.66 16.16
C ALA A 198 1.07 -12.85 16.25
N THR A 199 1.84 -11.75 16.25
CA THR A 199 3.30 -11.78 16.49
C THR A 199 3.68 -11.74 17.97
N HIS A 200 2.70 -11.68 18.88
CA HIS A 200 2.86 -11.57 20.33
C HIS A 200 3.62 -10.29 20.78
N ASP A 201 3.61 -9.24 19.97
CA ASP A 201 4.18 -7.93 20.31
C ASP A 201 3.11 -7.05 20.98
N TRP A 202 2.82 -7.37 22.24
CA TRP A 202 1.71 -6.78 23.00
C TRP A 202 1.86 -5.28 23.26
N ASP A 203 3.09 -4.82 23.49
CA ASP A 203 3.37 -3.40 23.74
C ASP A 203 3.07 -2.58 22.49
N ARG A 204 3.52 -3.06 21.32
CA ARG A 204 3.23 -2.41 20.04
C ARG A 204 1.73 -2.45 19.71
N ALA A 205 1.05 -3.57 19.96
CA ALA A 205 -0.40 -3.67 19.76
C ALA A 205 -1.15 -2.64 20.63
N THR A 206 -0.74 -2.50 21.89
CA THR A 206 -1.32 -1.54 22.84
C THR A 206 -1.07 -0.09 22.40
N HIS A 207 0.13 0.22 21.91
CA HIS A 207 0.42 1.54 21.37
C HIS A 207 -0.40 1.87 20.11
N GLU A 208 -0.56 0.91 19.20
CA GLU A 208 -1.38 1.05 18.01
C GLU A 208 -2.87 1.26 18.37
N ALA A 209 -3.41 0.47 19.30
CA ALA A 209 -4.78 0.61 19.79
C ALA A 209 -5.04 2.00 20.41
N ASN A 210 -4.12 2.49 21.23
CA ASN A 210 -4.20 3.85 21.79
C ASN A 210 -4.22 4.93 20.70
N ARG A 211 -3.44 4.75 19.63
CA ARG A 211 -3.43 5.69 18.50
C ARG A 211 -4.77 5.69 17.79
N VAL A 212 -5.31 4.50 17.47
CA VAL A 212 -6.60 4.34 16.79
C VAL A 212 -7.75 4.88 17.64
N SER A 213 -7.74 4.65 18.96
CA SER A 213 -8.73 5.18 19.90
C SER A 213 -8.76 6.70 19.95
N ARG A 214 -7.60 7.36 19.86
CA ARG A 214 -7.53 8.83 19.77
C ARG A 214 -8.01 9.37 18.42
N THR A 215 -7.75 8.66 17.32
CA THR A 215 -8.18 9.08 15.98
C THR A 215 -9.68 8.86 15.76
N TYR A 216 -10.27 7.81 16.36
CA TYR A 216 -11.66 7.42 16.18
C TYR A 216 -12.36 7.15 17.53
N PRO A 217 -12.62 8.19 18.34
CA PRO A 217 -13.18 8.03 19.70
C PRO A 217 -14.63 7.51 19.71
N ASP A 218 -15.41 7.81 18.67
CA ASP A 218 -16.86 7.57 18.66
C ASP A 218 -17.28 6.16 18.19
N VAL A 219 -16.31 5.29 17.89
CA VAL A 219 -16.57 3.97 17.29
C VAL A 219 -16.53 2.90 18.37
N ALA A 220 -17.66 2.23 18.60
CA ALA A 220 -17.78 1.17 19.62
C ALA A 220 -16.72 0.05 19.47
N ASN A 221 -16.40 -0.35 18.25
CA ASN A 221 -15.39 -1.39 17.98
C ASN A 221 -13.98 -0.97 18.45
N VAL A 222 -13.68 0.33 18.43
CA VAL A 222 -12.38 0.88 18.82
C VAL A 222 -12.24 0.94 20.34
N ALA A 223 -13.35 1.17 21.06
CA ALA A 223 -13.37 1.15 22.52
C ALA A 223 -12.96 -0.23 23.10
N ASN A 224 -13.36 -1.32 22.44
CA ASN A 224 -13.10 -2.69 22.88
C ASN A 224 -11.70 -3.22 22.47
N LEU A 225 -10.84 -2.41 21.84
CA LEU A 225 -9.54 -2.89 21.36
C LEU A 225 -8.60 -3.32 22.49
N HIS A 226 -8.64 -2.60 23.62
CA HIS A 226 -7.82 -2.95 24.78
C HIS A 226 -8.23 -4.29 25.37
N ASP A 227 -9.54 -4.53 25.50
CA ASP A 227 -10.06 -5.80 26.01
C ASP A 227 -9.70 -6.95 25.06
N ARG A 228 -9.82 -6.76 23.74
CA ARG A 228 -9.40 -7.75 22.75
C ARG A 228 -7.91 -8.11 22.84
N ILE A 229 -7.03 -7.12 23.05
CA ILE A 229 -5.59 -7.39 23.24
C ILE A 229 -5.35 -8.17 24.54
N ALA A 230 -6.05 -7.80 25.62
CA ALA A 230 -5.96 -8.51 26.89
C ALA A 230 -6.45 -9.97 26.78
N GLU A 231 -7.56 -10.19 26.09
CA GLU A 231 -8.10 -11.52 25.78
C GLU A 231 -7.14 -12.34 24.93
N ALA A 232 -6.57 -11.75 23.87
CA ALA A 232 -5.58 -12.42 23.02
C ALA A 232 -4.33 -12.83 23.80
N ARG A 233 -3.83 -11.94 24.68
CA ARG A 233 -2.69 -12.23 25.56
C ARG A 233 -3.02 -13.34 26.56
N ALA A 234 -4.22 -13.33 27.14
CA ALA A 234 -4.68 -14.37 28.06
C ALA A 234 -4.81 -15.73 27.35
N ALA A 235 -5.35 -15.74 26.13
CA ALA A 235 -5.45 -16.94 25.29
C ALA A 235 -4.06 -17.52 24.96
N HIS A 236 -3.10 -16.67 24.56
CA HIS A 236 -1.72 -17.11 24.31
C HIS A 236 -1.08 -17.72 25.55
N LYS A 237 -1.26 -17.10 26.72
CA LYS A 237 -0.79 -17.64 28.00
C LYS A 237 -1.37 -19.04 28.26
N THR A 238 -2.68 -19.22 28.11
CA THR A 238 -3.32 -20.54 28.27
C THR A 238 -2.82 -21.55 27.24
N GLU A 239 -2.54 -21.13 26.01
CA GLU A 239 -1.97 -22.00 24.99
C GLU A 239 -0.55 -22.46 25.36
N LEU A 240 0.31 -21.54 25.83
CA LEU A 240 1.65 -21.86 26.31
C LEU A 240 1.61 -22.84 27.48
N GLU A 241 0.73 -22.62 28.45
CA GLU A 241 0.53 -23.53 29.59
C GLU A 241 0.15 -24.94 29.13
N ARG A 242 -0.83 -25.04 28.23
CA ARG A 242 -1.26 -26.33 27.66
C ARG A 242 -0.13 -27.00 26.87
N ALA A 243 0.58 -26.24 26.04
CA ALA A 243 1.69 -26.75 25.24
C ALA A 243 2.84 -27.25 26.11
N PHE A 244 3.13 -26.56 27.23
CA PHE A 244 4.16 -26.96 28.18
C PHE A 244 3.80 -28.28 28.87
N LEU A 245 2.57 -28.40 29.38
CA LEU A 245 2.12 -29.64 30.01
C LEU A 245 2.15 -30.81 29.04
N ALA A 246 1.68 -30.60 27.80
CA ALA A 246 1.72 -31.63 26.76
C ALA A 246 3.16 -32.02 26.39
N ALA A 247 4.10 -31.06 26.30
CA ALA A 247 5.50 -31.36 26.04
C ALA A 247 6.15 -32.12 27.20
N ALA A 248 5.81 -31.77 28.44
CA ALA A 248 6.30 -32.46 29.63
C ALA A 248 5.77 -33.89 29.73
N GLU A 249 4.50 -34.13 29.41
CA GLU A 249 3.88 -35.47 29.39
C GLU A 249 4.49 -36.37 28.31
N ASN A 250 4.81 -35.81 27.14
CA ASN A 250 5.44 -36.54 26.05
C ASN A 250 6.96 -36.70 26.19
N GLU A 251 7.53 -36.31 27.33
CA GLU A 251 8.98 -36.32 27.59
C GLU A 251 9.80 -35.51 26.55
N ASP A 252 9.19 -34.53 25.87
CA ASP A 252 9.87 -33.59 24.98
C ASP A 252 10.52 -32.48 25.81
N VAL A 253 11.60 -32.86 26.50
CA VAL A 253 12.29 -32.05 27.50
C VAL A 253 12.80 -30.73 26.93
N ASP A 254 13.34 -30.73 25.72
CA ASP A 254 13.90 -29.54 25.10
C ASP A 254 12.82 -28.51 24.74
N ARG A 255 11.70 -28.98 24.17
CA ARG A 255 10.55 -28.14 23.91
C ARG A 255 9.94 -27.61 25.20
N ALA A 256 9.75 -28.47 26.20
CA ALA A 256 9.20 -28.06 27.50
C ALA A 256 10.05 -26.97 28.16
N LEU A 257 11.38 -27.05 28.09
CA LEU A 257 12.28 -26.00 28.59
C LEU A 257 12.16 -24.69 27.81
N SER A 258 12.04 -24.74 26.48
CA SER A 258 11.83 -23.53 25.67
C SER A 258 10.50 -22.84 26.00
N LEU A 259 9.42 -23.62 26.15
CA LEU A 259 8.10 -23.11 26.51
C LEU A 259 8.09 -22.52 27.92
N MET A 260 8.76 -23.17 28.87
CA MET A 260 8.90 -22.65 30.24
C MET A 260 9.61 -21.28 30.26
N LYS A 261 10.67 -21.11 29.45
CA LYS A 261 11.36 -19.80 29.31
C LYS A 261 10.46 -18.73 28.70
N GLU A 262 9.55 -19.11 27.80
CA GLU A 262 8.58 -18.19 27.23
C GLU A 262 7.48 -17.84 28.25
N MET A 263 6.96 -18.83 28.98
CA MET A 263 5.95 -18.66 30.03
C MET A 263 6.42 -17.73 31.16
N ASP A 264 7.71 -17.75 31.52
CA ASP A 264 8.31 -16.85 32.53
C ASP A 264 8.08 -15.36 32.22
N ARG A 265 7.93 -15.00 30.93
CA ARG A 265 7.63 -13.62 30.52
C ARG A 265 6.18 -13.21 30.82
N TYR A 266 5.29 -14.18 31.03
CA TYR A 266 3.85 -13.97 31.13
C TYR A 266 3.28 -14.31 32.51
N LEU A 267 3.93 -15.21 33.25
CA LEU A 267 3.46 -15.69 34.54
C LEU A 267 4.01 -14.85 35.68
N THR A 268 3.13 -14.53 36.63
CA THR A 268 3.57 -14.05 37.94
C THR A 268 4.05 -15.21 38.81
N PRO A 269 4.84 -14.96 39.88
CA PRO A 269 5.31 -16.03 40.77
C PRO A 269 4.19 -16.89 41.38
N ALA A 270 3.03 -16.28 41.66
CA ALA A 270 1.87 -17.00 42.20
C ALA A 270 1.22 -17.91 41.17
N GLU A 271 1.14 -17.47 39.91
CA GLU A 271 0.57 -18.26 38.81
C GLU A 271 1.49 -19.38 38.34
N ALA A 272 2.81 -19.22 38.54
CA ALA A 272 3.81 -20.25 38.24
C ALA A 272 3.85 -21.38 39.28
N GLU A 273 3.27 -21.20 40.48
CA GLU A 273 3.29 -22.18 41.57
C GLU A 273 2.86 -23.59 41.16
N PRO A 274 1.71 -23.77 40.46
CA PRO A 274 1.22 -25.10 40.11
C PRO A 274 2.16 -25.86 39.17
N TYR A 275 2.94 -25.13 38.38
CA TYR A 275 3.86 -25.69 37.39
C TYR A 275 5.23 -26.03 37.96
N ARG A 276 5.52 -25.63 39.21
CA ARG A 276 6.84 -25.74 39.81
C ARG A 276 7.37 -27.18 39.87
N GLU A 277 6.51 -28.14 40.24
CA GLU A 277 6.93 -29.53 40.35
C GLU A 277 7.19 -30.14 38.97
N THR A 278 6.29 -29.91 38.00
CA THR A 278 6.48 -30.33 36.61
C THR A 278 7.75 -29.73 36.01
N ALA A 279 7.96 -28.42 36.20
CA ALA A 279 9.15 -27.72 35.75
C ALA A 279 10.43 -28.32 36.37
N ARG A 280 10.40 -28.60 37.68
CA ARG A 280 11.53 -29.25 38.37
C ARG A 280 11.83 -30.64 37.79
N GLY A 281 10.80 -31.42 37.46
CA GLY A 281 10.92 -32.70 36.78
C GLY A 281 11.61 -32.57 35.42
N VAL A 282 11.12 -31.68 34.55
CA VAL A 282 11.68 -31.42 33.21
C VAL A 282 13.14 -30.95 33.29
N ILE A 283 13.44 -30.01 34.19
CA ILE A 283 14.81 -29.52 34.45
C ILE A 283 15.72 -30.67 34.92
N GLY A 284 15.21 -31.51 35.82
CA GLY A 284 15.90 -32.70 36.32
C GLY A 284 16.24 -33.68 35.20
N GLN A 285 15.26 -33.99 34.36
CA GLN A 285 15.40 -34.88 33.21
C GLN A 285 16.39 -34.33 32.19
N LYS A 286 16.35 -33.02 31.86
CA LYS A 286 17.34 -32.43 30.93
C LYS A 286 18.76 -32.60 31.44
N ARG A 287 18.95 -32.32 32.73
CA ARG A 287 20.25 -32.45 33.38
C ARG A 287 20.74 -33.90 33.35
N GLU A 288 19.87 -34.86 33.62
CA GLU A 288 20.21 -36.29 33.53
C GLU A 288 20.56 -36.70 32.11
N ASN A 289 19.75 -36.31 31.11
CA ASN A 289 20.00 -36.58 29.70
C ASN A 289 21.36 -36.04 29.25
N LEU A 290 21.70 -34.79 29.60
CA LEU A 290 23.03 -34.22 29.30
C LEU A 290 24.15 -34.96 30.03
N GLY A 291 23.92 -35.37 31.28
CA GLY A 291 24.88 -36.16 32.05
C GLY A 291 25.17 -37.52 31.41
N VAL A 292 24.15 -38.20 30.88
CA VAL A 292 24.29 -39.46 30.14
C VAL A 292 25.04 -39.22 28.83
N GLN A 293 24.65 -38.20 28.05
CA GLN A 293 25.32 -37.84 26.80
C GLN A 293 26.81 -37.54 27.00
N PHE A 294 27.15 -36.79 28.05
CA PHE A 294 28.52 -36.48 28.40
C PHE A 294 29.32 -37.75 28.74
N LYS A 295 28.77 -38.62 29.60
CA LYS A 295 29.41 -39.88 29.97
C LYS A 295 29.63 -40.79 28.77
N LEU A 296 28.64 -40.90 27.88
CA LEU A 296 28.71 -41.70 26.67
C LEU A 296 29.82 -41.16 25.74
N ALA A 297 29.83 -39.85 25.46
CA ALA A 297 30.86 -39.23 24.63
C ALA A 297 32.29 -39.42 25.19
N VAL A 298 32.46 -39.32 26.51
CA VAL A 298 33.75 -39.59 27.17
C VAL A 298 34.14 -41.07 27.05
N SER A 299 33.19 -41.98 27.23
CA SER A 299 33.41 -43.43 27.08
C SER A 299 33.82 -43.80 25.65
N ASP A 300 33.15 -43.21 24.66
CA ASP A 300 33.37 -43.45 23.23
C ASP A 300 34.59 -42.70 22.69
N ARG A 301 35.26 -41.91 23.54
CA ARG A 301 36.42 -41.06 23.19
C ARG A 301 36.10 -40.02 22.11
N ASP A 302 34.83 -39.61 22.00
CA ASP A 302 34.44 -38.45 21.21
C ASP A 302 34.65 -37.18 22.05
N TRP A 303 35.88 -36.68 22.05
CA TRP A 303 36.28 -35.56 22.89
C TRP A 303 35.63 -34.25 22.45
N ILE A 304 35.31 -34.11 21.15
CA ILE A 304 34.63 -32.91 20.62
C ILE A 304 33.19 -32.88 21.13
N ALA A 305 32.45 -33.99 21.01
CA ALA A 305 31.09 -34.08 21.53
C ALA A 305 31.06 -33.91 23.05
N ALA A 306 31.97 -34.57 23.79
CA ALA A 306 32.09 -34.42 25.23
C ALA A 306 32.34 -32.97 25.66
N MET A 307 33.22 -32.25 24.95
CA MET A 307 33.49 -30.83 25.22
C MET A 307 32.24 -29.97 24.97
N ASN A 308 31.52 -30.18 23.87
CA ASN A 308 30.32 -29.40 23.54
C ASN A 308 29.21 -29.62 24.58
N VAL A 309 28.91 -30.88 24.91
CA VAL A 309 27.92 -31.23 25.94
C VAL A 309 28.36 -30.71 27.31
N GLY A 310 29.65 -30.81 27.64
CA GLY A 310 30.18 -30.30 28.89
C GLY A 310 30.03 -28.77 29.03
N GLN A 311 30.30 -28.02 27.96
CA GLN A 311 30.08 -26.57 27.93
C GLN A 311 28.59 -26.22 28.08
N GLN A 312 27.71 -27.01 27.47
CA GLN A 312 26.26 -26.85 27.63
C GLN A 312 25.81 -27.08 29.08
N ILE A 313 26.27 -28.16 29.74
CA ILE A 313 25.97 -28.43 31.15
C ILE A 313 26.36 -27.24 32.04
N ILE A 314 27.53 -26.65 31.78
CA ILE A 314 28.04 -25.52 32.57
C ILE A 314 27.20 -24.25 32.35
N SER A 315 26.77 -24.02 31.10
CA SER A 315 25.93 -22.89 30.73
C SER A 315 24.53 -23.00 31.32
N ASP A 316 23.89 -24.16 31.14
CA ASP A 316 22.48 -24.37 31.51
C ASP A 316 22.32 -24.65 33.01
N PHE A 317 23.32 -25.25 33.67
CA PHE A 317 23.26 -25.69 35.06
C PHE A 317 24.47 -25.28 35.90
N PRO A 318 24.82 -23.97 35.97
CA PRO A 318 26.11 -23.50 36.48
C PRO A 318 26.39 -23.83 37.95
N ASN A 319 25.34 -24.00 38.76
CA ASN A 319 25.40 -24.22 40.21
C ASN A 319 25.25 -25.69 40.62
N THR A 320 25.29 -26.62 39.66
CA THR A 320 25.16 -28.05 39.97
C THR A 320 26.53 -28.69 40.23
N LYS A 321 26.55 -29.75 41.06
CA LYS A 321 27.74 -30.57 41.29
C LYS A 321 28.30 -31.14 39.98
N MET A 322 27.40 -31.59 39.08
CA MET A 322 27.76 -32.07 37.74
C MET A 322 28.54 -31.01 36.95
N ALA A 323 28.09 -29.75 36.93
CA ALA A 323 28.82 -28.67 36.27
C ALA A 323 30.20 -28.42 36.89
N GLN A 324 30.35 -28.54 38.22
CA GLN A 324 31.66 -28.43 38.89
C GLN A 324 32.62 -29.55 38.49
N GLU A 325 32.13 -30.79 38.44
CA GLU A 325 32.90 -31.95 38.00
C GLU A 325 33.34 -31.81 36.53
N VAL A 326 32.40 -31.41 35.64
CA VAL A 326 32.68 -31.18 34.22
C VAL A 326 33.70 -30.06 34.03
N ARG A 327 33.61 -28.94 34.77
CA ARG A 327 34.61 -27.85 34.73
C ARG A 327 36.02 -28.38 35.02
N GLY A 328 36.17 -29.27 36.00
CA GLY A 328 37.46 -29.88 36.33
C GLY A 328 38.02 -30.79 35.23
N MET A 329 37.17 -31.34 34.36
CA MET A 329 37.58 -32.20 33.24
C MET A 329 37.81 -31.43 31.93
N LEU A 330 37.31 -30.19 31.81
CA LEU A 330 37.31 -29.46 30.54
C LEU A 330 38.71 -29.24 29.95
N ASP A 331 39.71 -28.93 30.78
CA ASP A 331 41.07 -28.66 30.28
C ASP A 331 41.67 -29.91 29.62
N GLN A 332 41.48 -31.08 30.23
CA GLN A 332 41.91 -32.36 29.66
C GLN A 332 41.15 -32.72 28.39
N LEU A 333 39.83 -32.47 28.36
CA LEU A 333 39.02 -32.69 27.16
C LEU A 333 39.44 -31.77 26.02
N ARG A 334 39.84 -30.53 26.32
CA ARG A 334 40.28 -29.55 25.33
C ARG A 334 41.58 -29.98 24.65
N GLU A 335 42.53 -30.48 25.42
CA GLU A 335 43.79 -31.05 24.91
C GLU A 335 43.52 -32.25 24.00
N ARG A 336 42.73 -33.23 24.47
CA ARG A 336 42.38 -34.43 23.70
C ARG A 336 41.56 -34.13 22.44
N ALA A 337 40.67 -33.15 22.49
CA ALA A 337 39.92 -32.71 21.31
C ALA A 337 40.83 -32.03 20.28
N ALA A 338 41.89 -31.34 20.70
CA ALA A 338 42.88 -30.78 19.79
C ALA A 338 43.68 -31.88 19.07
N GLU A 339 44.09 -32.92 19.79
CA GLU A 339 44.74 -34.11 19.22
C GLU A 339 43.83 -34.87 18.25
N GLN A 340 42.55 -35.04 18.60
CA GLN A 340 41.59 -35.70 17.72
C GLN A 340 41.35 -34.90 16.43
N ARG A 341 41.32 -33.55 16.52
CA ARG A 341 41.19 -32.68 15.34
C ARG A 341 42.42 -32.71 14.45
N SER A 342 43.63 -32.85 15.00
CA SER A 342 44.85 -32.98 14.20
C SER A 342 44.97 -34.35 13.56
N ALA A 343 44.47 -35.41 14.20
CA ALA A 343 44.44 -36.76 13.62
C ALA A 343 43.41 -36.93 12.49
N ASN A 344 42.35 -36.12 12.48
CA ASN A 344 41.31 -36.13 11.43
C ASN A 344 41.60 -35.19 10.23
N ARG A 345 42.70 -34.43 10.28
CA ARG A 345 43.19 -33.63 9.14
C ARG A 345 44.24 -34.42 8.38
#